data_AF-A0A7C3B3U3-F1
#
_entry.id   AF-A0A7C3B3U3-F1
#
_cell.length_a   1.000
_cell.length_b   1.000
_cell.length_c   1.000
_cell.angle_alpha   90.00
_cell.angle_beta   90.00
_cell.angle_gamma   90.00
#
_symmetry.space_group_name_H-M   'P 1'
#
loop_
_entity.id
_entity.type
_entity.pdbx_description
1 polymer ?
#
loop_
_entity_poly.entity_id
_entity_poly.type
_entity_poly.pdbx_seq_one_letter_code
_entity_poly.pdbx_strand_id
1 'polypeptide(L)'
;MKFLFSLLKILLVIAIAFSVGLLMTRYLETNDMLNAYLLRILTLIAIGLFTGLSSRIFFRRRQLFLRILCALLMGVLGLLIFDYFFENPYGIVLVSFVSLVPNEIRAPEVNEISQMVIIAVLGLMTALVGKKKKLIKKIPSQPKSRAHKSHIKSTRAKTRTAKQHIQALKNTLKSTFVSHRTSRTRSTRTNPRLQKAVHLSTSRTLTKKATKRKLLRNHNNDVKLVGTEDHRCPYCLEEVVKGDKRGVVICPECGTWHHKDCWDITGSCQVAHRHKLE
;
A
#
# COMPACT_ATOMS: atom_id res chain seq x y z
N MET A 1 -11.06 16.97 6.00
CA MET A 1 -10.34 16.96 4.69
C MET A 1 -10.45 15.65 3.90
N LYS A 2 -9.78 14.53 4.27
CA LYS A 2 -9.66 13.30 3.42
C LYS A 2 -11.00 12.70 2.90
N PHE A 3 -12.10 12.90 3.64
CA PHE A 3 -13.45 12.51 3.22
C PHE A 3 -13.98 13.38 2.04
N LEU A 4 -13.86 14.70 2.12
CA LEU A 4 -14.29 15.63 1.05
C LEU A 4 -13.57 15.34 -0.28
N PHE A 5 -12.25 15.09 -0.24
CA PHE A 5 -11.48 14.64 -1.42
C PHE A 5 -11.89 13.26 -1.97
N SER A 6 -12.67 12.48 -1.23
CA SER A 6 -13.30 11.25 -1.72
C SER A 6 -14.65 11.54 -2.36
N LEU A 7 -15.46 12.41 -1.74
CA LEU A 7 -16.78 12.83 -2.22
C LEU A 7 -16.67 13.65 -3.52
N LEU A 8 -15.71 14.58 -3.62
CA LEU A 8 -15.43 15.33 -4.86
C LEU A 8 -15.07 14.41 -6.03
N LYS A 9 -14.34 13.32 -5.78
CA LYS A 9 -14.03 12.29 -6.80
C LYS A 9 -15.23 11.43 -7.18
N ILE A 10 -16.21 11.31 -6.29
CA ILE A 10 -17.49 10.68 -6.61
C ILE A 10 -18.27 11.63 -7.52
N LEU A 11 -18.53 12.87 -7.10
CA LEU A 11 -19.23 13.87 -7.93
C LEU A 11 -18.62 14.04 -9.33
N LEU A 12 -17.29 14.08 -9.45
CA LEU A 12 -16.59 14.15 -10.73
C LEU A 12 -16.82 12.92 -11.64
N VAL A 13 -17.02 11.72 -11.08
CA VAL A 13 -17.36 10.51 -11.86
C VAL A 13 -18.81 10.55 -12.33
N ILE A 14 -19.76 11.04 -11.52
CA ILE A 14 -21.15 11.30 -11.98
C ILE A 14 -21.14 12.32 -13.10
N ALA A 15 -20.44 13.45 -12.92
CA ALA A 15 -20.37 14.51 -13.91
C ALA A 15 -19.81 14.00 -15.25
N ILE A 16 -18.70 13.26 -15.25
CA ILE A 16 -18.14 12.66 -16.47
C ILE A 16 -19.13 11.68 -17.13
N ALA A 17 -19.80 10.82 -16.35
CA ALA A 17 -20.77 9.86 -16.90
C ALA A 17 -21.99 10.57 -17.52
N PHE A 18 -22.52 11.57 -16.85
CA PHE A 18 -23.66 12.37 -17.31
C PHE A 18 -23.31 13.23 -18.53
N SER A 19 -22.15 13.90 -18.54
CA SER A 19 -21.66 14.66 -19.72
C SER A 19 -21.41 13.77 -20.93
N VAL A 20 -20.97 12.52 -20.74
CA VAL A 20 -20.84 11.54 -21.83
C VAL A 20 -22.21 11.11 -22.36
N GLY A 21 -23.21 10.92 -21.49
CA GLY A 21 -24.59 10.67 -21.91
C GLY A 21 -25.18 11.83 -22.72
N LEU A 22 -25.11 13.05 -22.18
CA LEU A 22 -25.51 14.31 -22.84
C LEU A 22 -24.87 14.49 -24.21
N LEU A 23 -23.57 14.20 -24.34
CA LEU A 23 -22.85 14.34 -25.59
C LEU A 23 -23.29 13.28 -26.62
N MET A 24 -23.56 12.05 -26.16
CA MET A 24 -24.05 10.98 -27.04
C MET A 24 -25.46 11.28 -27.56
N THR A 25 -26.40 11.74 -26.73
CA THR A 25 -27.71 12.17 -27.27
C THR A 25 -27.55 13.33 -28.23
N ARG A 26 -26.98 14.46 -27.80
CA ARG A 26 -26.89 15.66 -28.66
C ARG A 26 -26.17 15.45 -29.98
N TYR A 27 -25.18 14.55 -30.06
CA TYR A 27 -24.45 14.27 -31.30
C TYR A 27 -25.17 13.27 -32.23
N LEU A 28 -25.87 12.28 -31.65
CA LEU A 28 -26.53 11.22 -32.43
C LEU A 28 -27.97 11.59 -32.81
N GLU A 29 -28.67 12.36 -31.98
CA GLU A 29 -30.02 12.92 -32.21
C GLU A 29 -30.10 13.78 -33.48
N THR A 30 -28.98 14.36 -33.94
CA THR A 30 -28.90 15.07 -35.24
C THR A 30 -28.96 14.13 -36.46
N ASN A 31 -29.07 12.82 -36.26
CA ASN A 31 -29.12 11.82 -37.33
C ASN A 31 -30.46 11.05 -37.25
N ASP A 32 -31.49 11.53 -37.96
CA ASP A 32 -32.84 10.93 -38.02
C ASP A 32 -32.85 9.42 -38.40
N MET A 33 -31.77 8.95 -39.03
CA MET A 33 -31.53 7.54 -39.37
C MET A 33 -31.33 6.62 -38.15
N LEU A 34 -31.08 7.16 -36.96
CA LEU A 34 -30.82 6.38 -35.74
C LEU A 34 -32.10 6.18 -34.92
N ASN A 35 -32.65 4.96 -34.99
CA ASN A 35 -33.73 4.52 -34.11
C ASN A 35 -33.38 4.78 -32.63
N ALA A 36 -34.29 5.43 -31.90
CA ALA A 36 -34.13 5.79 -30.48
C ALA A 36 -33.71 4.61 -29.57
N TYR A 37 -34.10 3.38 -29.90
CA TYR A 37 -33.64 2.18 -29.19
C TYR A 37 -32.13 1.91 -29.36
N LEU A 38 -31.59 2.16 -30.55
CA LEU A 38 -30.15 2.01 -30.82
C LEU A 38 -29.36 3.18 -30.21
N LEU A 39 -29.90 4.40 -30.24
CA LEU A 39 -29.38 5.55 -29.49
C LEU A 39 -29.28 5.27 -27.98
N ARG A 40 -30.34 4.66 -27.40
CA ARG A 40 -30.36 4.19 -26.01
C ARG A 40 -29.22 3.22 -25.73
N ILE A 41 -29.03 2.18 -26.56
CA ILE A 41 -27.95 1.20 -26.41
C ILE A 41 -26.57 1.85 -26.48
N LEU A 42 -26.31 2.73 -27.46
CA LEU A 42 -25.02 3.44 -27.59
C LEU A 42 -24.74 4.31 -26.34
N THR A 43 -25.77 4.96 -25.81
CA THR A 43 -25.67 5.80 -24.61
C THR A 43 -25.36 4.95 -23.36
N LEU A 44 -26.07 3.83 -23.17
CA LEU A 44 -25.80 2.88 -22.08
C LEU A 44 -24.37 2.31 -22.14
N ILE A 45 -23.88 2.00 -23.36
CA ILE A 45 -22.50 1.56 -23.58
C ILE A 45 -21.52 2.65 -23.19
N ALA A 46 -21.72 3.89 -23.65
CA ALA A 46 -20.85 5.01 -23.34
C ALA A 46 -20.79 5.29 -21.82
N ILE A 47 -21.94 5.41 -21.16
CA ILE A 47 -22.03 5.64 -19.70
C ILE A 47 -21.34 4.51 -18.93
N GLY A 48 -21.59 3.24 -19.27
CA GLY A 48 -20.97 2.09 -18.61
C GLY A 48 -19.44 2.06 -18.76
N LEU A 49 -18.93 2.26 -19.98
CA LEU A 49 -17.50 2.28 -20.26
C LEU A 49 -16.78 3.45 -19.57
N PHE A 50 -17.31 4.67 -19.69
CA PHE A 50 -16.68 5.86 -19.10
C PHE A 50 -16.75 5.87 -17.57
N THR A 51 -17.83 5.35 -16.97
CA THR A 51 -17.92 5.22 -15.50
C THR A 51 -16.87 4.25 -14.96
N GLY A 52 -16.78 3.04 -15.52
CA GLY A 52 -15.82 2.04 -15.05
C GLY A 52 -14.36 2.39 -15.39
N LEU A 53 -14.11 3.12 -16.48
CA LEU A 53 -12.80 3.73 -16.77
C LEU A 53 -12.47 4.85 -15.77
N SER A 54 -13.39 5.76 -15.46
CA SER A 54 -13.16 6.84 -14.49
C SER A 54 -12.91 6.28 -13.09
N SER A 55 -13.63 5.22 -12.69
CA SER A 55 -13.37 4.49 -11.44
C SER A 55 -11.90 3.99 -11.34
N ARG A 56 -11.30 3.61 -12.47
CA ARG A 56 -9.90 3.14 -12.57
C ARG A 56 -8.90 4.22 -12.21
N ILE A 57 -9.16 5.43 -12.67
CA ILE A 57 -8.28 6.58 -12.55
C ILE A 57 -8.35 7.09 -11.10
N PHE A 58 -9.55 7.40 -10.61
CA PHE A 58 -9.73 8.04 -9.30
C PHE A 58 -9.48 7.11 -8.10
N PHE A 59 -9.76 5.80 -8.22
CA PHE A 59 -9.64 4.83 -7.12
C PHE A 59 -8.44 3.87 -7.23
N ARG A 60 -7.45 4.17 -8.08
CA ARG A 60 -6.25 3.35 -8.40
C ARG A 60 -5.50 2.71 -7.20
N ARG A 61 -5.59 3.28 -5.99
CA ARG A 61 -4.89 2.83 -4.76
C ARG A 61 -5.82 2.25 -3.67
N ARG A 62 -7.15 2.22 -3.86
CA ARG A 62 -8.10 1.64 -2.88
C ARG A 62 -8.37 0.16 -3.16
N GLN A 63 -9.03 -0.50 -2.19
CA GLN A 63 -9.43 -1.90 -2.29
C GLN A 63 -10.27 -2.17 -3.54
N LEU A 64 -10.04 -3.32 -4.18
CA LEU A 64 -10.75 -3.74 -5.40
C LEU A 64 -12.27 -3.68 -5.23
N PHE A 65 -12.78 -4.17 -4.10
CA PHE A 65 -14.20 -4.18 -3.77
C PHE A 65 -14.82 -2.78 -3.86
N LEU A 66 -14.18 -1.76 -3.29
CA LEU A 66 -14.70 -0.39 -3.33
C LEU A 66 -14.70 0.18 -4.76
N ARG A 67 -13.69 -0.14 -5.59
CA ARG A 67 -13.70 0.28 -7.00
C ARG A 67 -14.86 -0.35 -7.77
N ILE A 68 -15.16 -1.63 -7.54
CA ILE A 68 -16.30 -2.32 -8.17
C ILE A 68 -17.62 -1.70 -7.67
N LEU A 69 -17.80 -1.58 -6.35
CA LEU A 69 -19.01 -1.00 -5.75
C LEU A 69 -19.26 0.43 -6.24
N CYS A 70 -18.22 1.27 -6.31
CA CYS A 70 -18.34 2.59 -6.92
C CYS A 70 -18.66 2.50 -8.42
N ALA A 71 -18.01 1.65 -9.23
CA ALA A 71 -18.33 1.55 -10.66
C ALA A 71 -19.80 1.18 -10.91
N LEU A 72 -20.38 0.30 -10.07
CA LEU A 72 -21.79 -0.11 -10.14
C LEU A 72 -22.73 1.02 -9.70
N LEU A 73 -22.57 1.53 -8.47
CA LEU A 73 -23.44 2.58 -7.92
C LEU A 73 -23.45 3.85 -8.79
N MET A 74 -22.30 4.20 -9.35
CA MET A 74 -22.14 5.42 -10.15
C MET A 74 -22.68 5.25 -11.58
N GLY A 75 -22.69 4.03 -12.11
CA GLY A 75 -23.31 3.73 -13.41
C GLY A 75 -24.83 3.78 -13.30
N VAL A 76 -25.38 3.18 -12.23
CA VAL A 76 -26.80 3.27 -11.90
C VAL A 76 -27.22 4.73 -11.68
N LEU A 77 -26.54 5.46 -10.78
CA LEU A 77 -26.90 6.84 -10.48
C LEU A 77 -26.70 7.78 -11.68
N GLY A 78 -25.69 7.53 -12.52
CA GLY A 78 -25.50 8.24 -13.78
C GLY A 78 -26.65 8.03 -14.77
N LEU A 79 -27.18 6.81 -14.88
CA LEU A 79 -28.37 6.53 -15.70
C LEU A 79 -29.64 7.16 -15.12
N LEU A 80 -29.86 7.08 -13.81
CA LEU A 80 -31.04 7.69 -13.17
C LEU A 80 -31.06 9.22 -13.31
N ILE A 81 -29.90 9.88 -13.19
CA ILE A 81 -29.78 11.33 -13.45
C ILE A 81 -30.00 11.62 -14.94
N PHE A 82 -29.46 10.79 -15.84
CA PHE A 82 -29.65 10.96 -17.28
C PHE A 82 -31.13 10.83 -17.69
N ASP A 83 -31.84 9.82 -17.19
CA ASP A 83 -33.26 9.59 -17.46
C ASP A 83 -34.15 10.71 -16.91
N TYR A 84 -33.80 11.27 -15.75
CA TYR A 84 -34.47 12.44 -15.19
C TYR A 84 -34.39 13.68 -16.10
N PHE A 85 -33.33 13.81 -16.90
CA PHE A 85 -33.17 14.94 -17.84
C PHE A 85 -33.65 14.67 -19.27
N PHE A 86 -34.02 13.43 -19.60
CA PHE A 86 -34.37 13.04 -20.97
C PHE A 86 -35.60 12.12 -21.00
N GLU A 87 -36.78 12.72 -21.20
CA GLU A 87 -38.06 12.04 -21.43
C GLU A 87 -38.00 11.13 -22.68
N ASN A 88 -37.55 9.89 -22.48
CA ASN A 88 -37.48 8.86 -23.51
C ASN A 88 -38.58 7.81 -23.28
N PRO A 89 -39.17 7.24 -24.35
CA PRO A 89 -40.08 6.09 -24.23
C PRO A 89 -39.42 4.80 -23.71
N TYR A 90 -38.11 4.84 -23.44
CA TYR A 90 -37.31 3.74 -22.89
C TYR A 90 -36.58 4.12 -21.58
N GLY A 91 -36.95 5.23 -20.95
CA GLY A 91 -36.43 5.65 -19.64
C GLY A 91 -36.87 4.72 -18.50
N ILE A 92 -36.15 4.76 -17.38
CA ILE A 92 -36.48 3.98 -16.18
C ILE A 92 -37.62 4.68 -15.40
N VAL A 93 -38.81 4.11 -15.48
CA VAL A 93 -40.04 4.53 -14.77
C VAL A 93 -40.01 4.09 -13.30
N LEU A 94 -39.20 3.08 -12.95
CA LEU A 94 -38.95 2.57 -11.59
C LEU A 94 -38.66 3.68 -10.57
N VAL A 95 -38.16 4.83 -11.02
CA VAL A 95 -37.76 5.93 -10.15
C VAL A 95 -38.32 7.27 -10.63
N SER A 96 -39.64 7.41 -10.56
CA SER A 96 -40.31 8.72 -10.37
C SER A 96 -39.93 9.34 -9.02
N PHE A 97 -38.63 9.58 -8.78
CA PHE A 97 -38.04 9.96 -7.49
C PHE A 97 -38.54 11.31 -6.95
N VAL A 98 -39.15 12.11 -7.83
CA VAL A 98 -39.72 13.43 -7.55
C VAL A 98 -41.24 13.36 -7.34
N SER A 99 -41.90 12.26 -7.73
CA SER A 99 -43.29 12.00 -7.35
C SER A 99 -43.36 11.64 -5.86
N LEU A 100 -43.66 12.64 -5.03
CA LEU A 100 -43.82 12.58 -3.57
C LEU A 100 -45.04 11.75 -3.11
N VAL A 101 -45.45 10.74 -3.88
CA VAL A 101 -46.62 9.87 -3.64
C VAL A 101 -46.11 8.48 -3.23
N PRO A 102 -46.05 8.16 -1.92
CA PRO A 102 -45.24 7.04 -1.41
C PRO A 102 -45.83 5.63 -1.63
N ASN A 103 -46.97 5.49 -2.31
CA ASN A 103 -47.85 4.31 -2.19
C ASN A 103 -47.85 3.34 -3.37
N GLU A 104 -47.31 3.69 -4.54
CA GLU A 104 -47.27 2.78 -5.71
C GLU A 104 -45.83 2.36 -6.06
N ILE A 105 -45.34 1.33 -5.36
CA ILE A 105 -44.08 0.65 -5.72
C ILE A 105 -44.35 -0.23 -6.96
N ARG A 106 -44.25 0.36 -8.14
CA ARG A 106 -44.32 -0.37 -9.42
C ARG A 106 -43.19 -1.41 -9.49
N ALA A 107 -43.52 -2.64 -9.87
CA ALA A 107 -42.51 -3.66 -10.10
C ALA A 107 -41.65 -3.31 -11.33
N PRO A 108 -40.32 -3.52 -11.29
CA PRO A 108 -39.43 -3.17 -12.40
C PRO A 108 -39.75 -3.96 -13.66
N GLU A 109 -39.78 -3.26 -14.79
CA GLU A 109 -39.91 -3.90 -16.10
C GLU A 109 -38.61 -4.61 -16.51
N VAL A 110 -38.76 -5.67 -17.32
CA VAL A 110 -37.63 -6.44 -17.86
C VAL A 110 -36.64 -5.55 -18.64
N ASN A 111 -37.15 -4.52 -19.31
CA ASN A 111 -36.36 -3.49 -19.97
C ASN A 111 -35.41 -2.79 -18.98
N GLU A 112 -35.92 -2.22 -17.90
CA GLU A 112 -35.17 -1.48 -16.88
C GLU A 112 -34.10 -2.36 -16.22
N ILE A 113 -34.46 -3.60 -15.86
CA ILE A 113 -33.54 -4.60 -15.32
C ILE A 113 -32.40 -4.86 -16.32
N SER A 114 -32.73 -5.02 -17.60
CA SER A 114 -31.71 -5.27 -18.64
C SER A 114 -30.74 -4.10 -18.82
N GLN A 115 -31.22 -2.85 -18.81
CA GLN A 115 -30.37 -1.66 -18.92
C GLN A 115 -29.41 -1.53 -17.72
N MET A 116 -29.93 -1.78 -16.51
CA MET A 116 -29.15 -1.78 -15.27
C MET A 116 -28.09 -2.89 -15.26
N VAL A 117 -28.42 -4.08 -15.76
CA VAL A 117 -27.47 -5.20 -15.93
C VAL A 117 -26.41 -4.88 -16.99
N ILE A 118 -26.77 -4.27 -18.12
CA ILE A 118 -25.83 -3.88 -19.18
C ILE A 118 -24.79 -2.88 -18.65
N ILE A 119 -25.22 -1.81 -17.97
CA ILE A 119 -24.30 -0.85 -17.34
C ILE A 119 -23.44 -1.55 -16.26
N ALA A 120 -24.04 -2.40 -15.43
CA ALA A 120 -23.30 -3.14 -14.40
C ALA A 120 -22.18 -4.02 -15.00
N VAL A 121 -22.46 -4.73 -16.10
CA VAL A 121 -21.48 -5.60 -16.78
C VAL A 121 -20.39 -4.77 -17.47
N LEU A 122 -20.73 -3.71 -18.20
CA LEU A 122 -19.74 -2.87 -18.91
C LEU A 122 -18.86 -2.06 -17.94
N GLY A 123 -19.48 -1.52 -16.90
CA GLY A 123 -18.80 -0.87 -15.79
C GLY A 123 -17.88 -1.83 -15.02
N LEU A 124 -18.32 -3.08 -14.79
CA LEU A 124 -17.50 -4.12 -14.17
C LEU A 124 -16.33 -4.55 -15.05
N MET A 125 -16.55 -4.75 -16.36
CA MET A 125 -15.48 -5.12 -17.31
C MET A 125 -14.38 -4.05 -17.33
N THR A 126 -14.73 -2.79 -17.54
CA THR A 126 -13.75 -1.68 -17.49
C THR A 126 -13.18 -1.46 -16.07
N ALA A 127 -13.94 -1.79 -15.01
CA ALA A 127 -13.45 -1.85 -13.63
C ALA A 127 -12.44 -3.00 -13.36
N LEU A 128 -12.36 -4.02 -14.23
CA LEU A 128 -11.46 -5.17 -14.07
C LEU A 128 -10.29 -5.20 -15.07
N VAL A 129 -10.49 -4.71 -16.29
CA VAL A 129 -9.48 -4.67 -17.37
C VAL A 129 -8.24 -3.89 -16.92
N GLY A 130 -7.07 -4.40 -17.33
CA GLY A 130 -5.80 -3.73 -17.11
C GLY A 130 -5.31 -3.71 -15.64
N LYS A 131 -5.82 -4.62 -14.80
CA LYS A 131 -5.04 -5.14 -13.67
C LYS A 131 -3.73 -5.72 -14.21
N LYS A 132 -2.64 -4.95 -14.23
CA LYS A 132 -1.30 -5.52 -14.40
C LYS A 132 -1.14 -6.59 -13.31
N LYS A 133 -1.14 -7.87 -13.68
CA LYS A 133 -0.69 -8.94 -12.79
C LYS A 133 0.66 -8.46 -12.26
N LYS A 134 0.78 -8.23 -10.95
CA LYS A 134 2.12 -8.02 -10.36
C LYS A 134 2.84 -9.32 -10.66
N LEU A 135 3.72 -9.30 -11.66
CA LEU A 135 4.61 -10.41 -11.92
C LEU A 135 5.34 -10.59 -10.59
N ILE A 136 5.08 -11.71 -9.92
CA ILE A 136 5.83 -12.05 -8.71
C ILE A 136 7.21 -12.35 -9.25
N LYS A 137 8.04 -11.30 -9.32
CA LYS A 137 9.44 -11.36 -9.75
C LYS A 137 10.04 -12.33 -8.76
N LYS A 138 10.18 -13.61 -9.16
CA LYS A 138 10.81 -14.63 -8.35
C LYS A 138 12.15 -14.04 -7.99
N ILE A 139 12.30 -13.63 -6.73
CA ILE A 139 13.61 -13.25 -6.20
C ILE A 139 14.45 -14.49 -6.50
N PRO A 140 15.48 -14.39 -7.36
CA PRO A 140 16.27 -15.55 -7.71
C PRO A 140 16.81 -16.06 -6.37
N SER A 141 16.34 -17.24 -5.97
CA SER A 141 16.66 -17.80 -4.66
C SER A 141 18.16 -17.94 -4.63
N GLN A 142 18.84 -17.07 -3.88
CA GLN A 142 20.30 -17.01 -3.88
C GLN A 142 20.80 -18.45 -3.71
N PRO A 143 21.73 -18.91 -4.57
CA PRO A 143 22.24 -20.26 -4.45
C PRO A 143 22.79 -20.39 -3.03
N LYS A 144 22.17 -21.26 -2.22
CA LYS A 144 22.58 -21.45 -0.82
C LYS A 144 24.08 -21.70 -0.86
N SER A 145 24.85 -20.75 -0.32
CA SER A 145 26.29 -20.89 -0.23
C SER A 145 26.57 -22.21 0.47
N ARG A 146 27.10 -23.18 -0.29
CA ARG A 146 27.49 -24.47 0.27
C ARG A 146 28.59 -24.11 1.24
N ALA A 147 28.30 -24.21 2.55
CA ALA A 147 29.24 -23.92 3.61
C ALA A 147 30.49 -24.77 3.39
N HIS A 148 31.50 -24.17 2.77
CA HIS A 148 32.73 -24.85 2.39
C HIS A 148 33.44 -25.14 3.70
N LYS A 149 33.35 -26.39 4.17
CA LYS A 149 34.06 -26.86 5.37
C LYS A 149 35.56 -26.74 5.09
N SER A 150 36.13 -25.58 5.41
CA SER A 150 37.56 -25.35 5.48
C SER A 150 38.10 -26.29 6.54
N HIS A 151 38.63 -27.43 6.10
CA HIS A 151 39.23 -28.43 6.96
C HIS A 151 40.60 -27.92 7.41
N ILE A 152 40.60 -26.91 8.29
CA ILE A 152 41.81 -26.31 8.87
C ILE A 152 42.53 -27.40 9.66
N LYS A 153 43.50 -28.06 9.01
CA LYS A 153 44.47 -28.92 9.68
C LYS A 153 45.33 -28.00 10.54
N SER A 154 45.20 -28.13 11.86
CA SER A 154 45.99 -27.36 12.83
C SER A 154 47.45 -27.82 12.79
N THR A 155 48.25 -27.24 11.90
CA THR A 155 49.70 -27.37 11.91
C THR A 155 50.27 -26.43 12.98
N ARG A 156 50.54 -27.00 14.16
CA ARG A 156 51.03 -26.33 15.37
C ARG A 156 52.48 -25.82 15.19
N ALA A 157 52.67 -24.76 14.42
CA ALA A 157 53.96 -24.12 14.22
C ALA A 157 54.46 -23.44 15.51
N LYS A 158 55.71 -23.70 15.89
CA LYS A 158 56.37 -23.13 17.07
C LYS A 158 56.89 -21.71 16.79
N THR A 159 56.79 -20.86 17.81
CA THR A 159 57.68 -19.72 18.15
C THR A 159 58.39 -18.95 17.03
N ARG A 160 58.26 -17.61 17.07
CA ARG A 160 59.36 -16.76 17.57
C ARG A 160 58.86 -15.40 18.05
N THR A 161 59.41 -14.95 19.17
CA THR A 161 59.28 -13.57 19.65
C THR A 161 60.24 -12.67 18.88
N ALA A 162 59.77 -11.50 18.46
CA ALA A 162 60.61 -10.44 17.90
C ALA A 162 60.21 -9.10 18.53
N LYS A 163 61.14 -8.45 19.23
CA LYS A 163 60.96 -7.10 19.78
C LYS A 163 61.28 -6.06 18.70
N GLN A 164 60.32 -5.22 18.33
CA GLN A 164 60.57 -3.83 17.90
C GLN A 164 59.47 -2.97 18.56
N HIS A 165 59.70 -2.01 19.47
CA HIS A 165 60.78 -1.04 19.74
C HIS A 165 60.60 0.30 19.01
N ILE A 166 59.98 1.26 19.72
CA ILE A 166 60.01 2.72 19.44
C ILE A 166 59.21 3.08 18.15
N GLN A 167 58.50 4.20 18.04
CA GLN A 167 58.73 5.53 18.63
C GLN A 167 57.44 6.20 19.14
N ALA A 168 57.56 6.99 20.21
CA ALA A 168 56.51 7.92 20.62
C ALA A 168 56.81 9.29 20.01
N LEU A 169 55.79 9.94 19.41
CA LEU A 169 55.84 11.36 19.09
C LEU A 169 54.80 12.10 19.95
N LYS A 170 55.29 12.96 20.85
CA LYS A 170 54.47 13.99 21.48
C LYS A 170 54.49 15.23 20.58
N ASN A 171 53.36 15.90 20.43
CA ASN A 171 53.24 17.35 20.64
C ASN A 171 51.75 17.68 20.84
N THR A 172 51.27 18.38 21.89
CA THR A 172 51.45 19.80 22.28
C THR A 172 51.12 20.76 21.13
N LEU A 173 50.14 21.70 21.19
CA LEU A 173 49.63 22.51 22.31
C LEU A 173 48.10 22.83 22.19
N LYS A 174 47.54 23.37 23.30
CA LYS A 174 46.46 24.40 23.46
C LYS A 174 45.50 24.62 22.26
N SER A 175 44.16 24.69 22.41
CA SER A 175 43.33 25.32 23.48
C SER A 175 41.86 24.79 23.35
N THR A 176 40.76 25.18 24.02
CA THR A 176 40.37 26.27 24.96
C THR A 176 39.21 25.81 25.87
N PHE A 177 38.71 26.69 26.76
CA PHE A 177 37.37 26.66 27.39
C PHE A 177 36.24 26.61 26.33
N VAL A 178 35.05 26.06 26.58
CA VAL A 178 33.98 26.57 27.49
C VAL A 178 33.24 25.46 28.26
N SER A 179 32.67 25.81 29.42
CA SER A 179 31.95 24.91 30.35
C SER A 179 30.42 25.00 30.23
N HIS A 180 29.73 23.85 30.23
CA HIS A 180 28.34 23.63 30.68
C HIS A 180 28.21 22.12 31.02
N ARG A 181 27.63 21.57 32.12
CA ARG A 181 26.51 21.96 33.04
C ARG A 181 25.20 22.22 32.28
N THR A 182 24.14 21.41 32.33
CA THR A 182 23.76 20.23 33.15
C THR A 182 23.03 19.19 32.23
N SER A 183 22.39 18.07 32.63
CA SER A 183 21.98 17.52 33.93
C SER A 183 22.08 15.98 33.98
N ARG A 184 21.11 15.24 34.58
CA ARG A 184 21.20 13.79 34.87
C ARG A 184 19.83 13.15 35.20
N THR A 185 19.20 12.49 34.23
CA THR A 185 18.03 11.59 34.40
C THR A 185 18.21 10.43 33.40
N ARG A 186 18.36 9.15 33.75
CA ARG A 186 17.91 8.30 34.87
C ARG A 186 16.40 8.24 35.04
N SER A 187 15.73 7.47 34.17
CA SER A 187 14.41 6.90 34.46
C SER A 187 14.34 5.40 34.14
N THR A 188 14.15 4.65 35.23
CA THR A 188 13.72 3.26 35.41
C THR A 188 13.36 2.38 34.19
N ARG A 189 14.26 1.44 33.92
CA ARG A 189 13.96 0.06 33.48
C ARG A 189 13.05 -0.64 34.52
N THR A 190 11.90 -1.18 34.11
CA THR A 190 11.12 -2.17 34.87
C THR A 190 10.89 -3.44 34.04
N ASN A 191 10.78 -4.58 34.71
CA ASN A 191 10.81 -5.92 34.10
C ASN A 191 9.41 -6.58 34.14
N PRO A 192 9.16 -7.67 33.38
CA PRO A 192 7.83 -8.27 33.24
C PRO A 192 7.41 -9.06 34.49
N ARG A 193 6.10 -9.26 34.68
CA ARG A 193 5.55 -10.11 35.74
C ARG A 193 4.74 -11.29 35.17
N LEU A 194 5.12 -12.51 35.55
CA LEU A 194 4.38 -13.74 35.31
C LEU A 194 2.97 -13.69 35.90
N GLN A 195 2.01 -14.31 35.19
CA GLN A 195 0.85 -15.08 35.70
C GLN A 195 0.02 -15.59 34.51
N LYS A 196 -0.68 -16.74 34.58
CA LYS A 196 -0.66 -17.84 35.56
C LYS A 196 -1.09 -19.11 34.82
N ALA A 197 -0.51 -20.27 35.13
CA ALA A 197 -1.05 -21.54 34.65
C ALA A 197 -2.24 -21.96 35.54
N VAL A 198 -3.34 -22.40 34.92
CA VAL A 198 -4.38 -23.20 35.57
C VAL A 198 -4.68 -24.37 34.65
N HIS A 199 -4.45 -25.58 35.16
CA HIS A 199 -4.77 -26.83 34.50
C HIS A 199 -6.14 -27.28 35.01
N LEU A 200 -7.09 -27.60 34.13
CA LEU A 200 -8.26 -28.38 34.54
C LEU A 200 -8.71 -29.28 33.38
N SER A 201 -8.93 -30.55 33.70
CA SER A 201 -9.07 -31.64 32.74
C SER A 201 -10.39 -32.38 32.98
N THR A 202 -11.29 -32.40 32.00
CA THR A 202 -12.54 -33.16 32.12
C THR A 202 -13.01 -33.77 30.79
N SER A 203 -13.40 -35.05 30.88
CA SER A 203 -14.25 -35.83 29.97
C SER A 203 -13.77 -36.16 28.55
N ARG A 204 -13.83 -37.46 28.22
CA ARG A 204 -13.74 -38.03 26.87
C ARG A 204 -15.17 -38.25 26.36
N THR A 205 -15.54 -37.71 25.19
CA THR A 205 -16.73 -38.16 24.46
C THR A 205 -16.39 -38.46 23.00
N LEU A 206 -16.41 -39.76 22.65
CA LEU A 206 -16.19 -40.23 21.28
C LEU A 206 -17.44 -39.99 20.43
N THR A 207 -17.43 -38.95 19.59
CA THR A 207 -18.42 -38.79 18.51
C THR A 207 -17.71 -38.60 17.17
N LYS A 208 -17.96 -39.52 16.22
CA LYS A 208 -17.42 -39.44 14.86
C LYS A 208 -17.98 -38.18 14.18
N LYS A 209 -17.12 -37.21 13.84
CA LYS A 209 -17.49 -36.05 13.02
C LYS A 209 -16.68 -36.06 11.72
N ALA A 210 -17.39 -35.92 10.60
CA ALA A 210 -16.80 -36.01 9.26
C ALA A 210 -15.71 -34.95 9.05
N THR A 211 -14.63 -35.34 8.36
CA THR A 211 -13.40 -34.58 8.16
C THR A 211 -13.55 -33.44 7.15
N LYS A 212 -14.36 -32.43 7.48
CA LYS A 212 -14.25 -31.10 6.87
C LYS A 212 -12.86 -30.55 7.18
N ARG A 213 -11.92 -30.72 6.24
CA ARG A 213 -10.54 -30.21 6.29
C ARG A 213 -10.54 -28.69 6.44
N LYS A 214 -10.59 -28.20 7.68
CA LYS A 214 -10.26 -26.80 8.00
C LYS A 214 -8.78 -26.61 7.66
N LEU A 215 -8.52 -26.06 6.47
CA LEU A 215 -7.22 -25.51 6.12
C LEU A 215 -6.91 -24.36 7.10
N LEU A 216 -6.18 -24.67 8.18
CA LEU A 216 -5.57 -23.64 9.02
C LEU A 216 -4.59 -22.87 8.15
N ARG A 217 -5.06 -21.73 7.64
CA ARG A 217 -4.27 -20.80 6.84
C ARG A 217 -3.29 -20.09 7.77
N ASN A 218 -2.19 -20.77 8.07
CA ASN A 218 -1.13 -20.32 8.98
C ASN A 218 -0.56 -18.98 8.48
N HIS A 219 -1.04 -17.88 9.05
CA HIS A 219 -0.70 -16.52 8.62
C HIS A 219 0.51 -15.95 9.39
N ASN A 220 1.29 -16.81 10.03
CA ASN A 220 2.55 -16.44 10.71
C ASN A 220 3.78 -16.66 9.81
N ASN A 221 3.63 -16.40 8.50
CA ASN A 221 4.76 -16.06 7.63
C ASN A 221 5.22 -14.63 7.94
N ASP A 222 5.68 -14.44 9.18
CA ASP A 222 6.42 -13.27 9.62
C ASP A 222 7.76 -13.27 8.87
N VAL A 223 7.86 -12.44 7.82
CA VAL A 223 9.03 -12.39 6.94
C VAL A 223 10.14 -11.65 7.66
N LYS A 224 10.79 -12.35 8.59
CA LYS A 224 12.00 -11.90 9.25
C LYS A 224 13.06 -11.68 8.16
N LEU A 225 13.37 -10.41 7.92
CA LEU A 225 14.45 -10.00 7.02
C LEU A 225 15.78 -10.29 7.70
N VAL A 226 16.16 -11.58 7.73
CA VAL A 226 17.48 -12.04 8.20
C VAL A 226 18.51 -11.81 7.10
N GLY A 227 18.64 -10.55 6.69
CA GLY A 227 19.81 -10.05 5.96
C GLY A 227 20.79 -9.45 6.97
N THR A 228 22.08 -9.48 6.65
CA THR A 228 23.00 -8.50 7.21
C THR A 228 22.62 -7.14 6.62
N GLU A 229 22.46 -6.13 7.48
CA GLU A 229 22.28 -4.77 7.01
C GLU A 229 23.66 -4.16 6.77
N ASP A 230 24.09 -4.18 5.51
CA ASP A 230 25.39 -3.65 5.08
C ASP A 230 25.39 -2.12 5.20
N HIS A 231 25.87 -1.60 6.33
CA HIS A 231 25.96 -0.16 6.59
C HIS A 231 27.14 0.47 5.85
N ARG A 232 26.93 1.57 5.12
CA ARG A 232 27.99 2.32 4.43
C ARG A 232 27.99 3.79 4.83
N CYS A 233 29.19 4.37 4.94
CA CYS A 233 29.35 5.78 5.28
C CYS A 233 28.98 6.66 4.06
N PRO A 234 28.06 7.63 4.19
CA PRO A 234 27.70 8.53 3.09
C PRO A 234 28.86 9.35 2.49
N TYR A 235 29.95 9.53 3.24
CA TYR A 235 31.06 10.43 2.87
C TYR A 235 32.19 9.73 2.10
N CYS A 236 32.63 8.55 2.55
CA CYS A 236 33.69 7.77 1.89
C CYS A 236 33.16 6.54 1.11
N LEU A 237 31.87 6.20 1.23
CA LEU A 237 31.19 5.05 0.60
C LEU A 237 31.72 3.66 1.02
N GLU A 238 32.71 3.62 1.91
CA GLU A 238 33.22 2.44 2.61
C GLU A 238 32.19 1.86 3.59
N GLU A 239 32.33 0.57 3.92
CA GLU A 239 31.46 -0.17 4.84
C GLU A 239 31.82 0.12 6.31
N VAL A 240 30.81 0.36 7.16
CA VAL A 240 30.99 0.79 8.56
C VAL A 240 30.68 -0.36 9.51
N VAL A 241 31.71 -1.09 9.92
CA VAL A 241 31.58 -2.29 10.76
C VAL A 241 31.57 -1.93 12.25
N LYS A 242 30.77 -2.64 13.05
CA LYS A 242 30.76 -2.55 14.53
C LYS A 242 32.15 -2.91 15.09
N GLY A 243 32.94 -1.90 15.42
CA GLY A 243 34.31 -2.05 15.93
C GLY A 243 35.41 -1.65 14.94
N ASP A 244 35.11 -0.82 13.93
CA ASP A 244 36.13 -0.22 13.07
C ASP A 244 37.21 0.52 13.89
N LYS A 245 38.47 0.39 13.47
CA LYS A 245 39.65 1.06 14.07
C LYS A 245 39.56 2.58 14.01
N ARG A 246 38.88 3.15 13.00
CA ARG A 246 38.62 4.60 12.89
C ARG A 246 37.60 5.09 13.92
N GLY A 247 36.86 4.18 14.54
CA GLY A 247 35.70 4.49 15.38
C GLY A 247 34.44 4.74 14.53
N VAL A 248 33.28 4.58 15.16
CA VAL A 248 31.97 4.67 14.51
C VAL A 248 31.08 5.67 15.26
N VAL A 249 30.41 6.53 14.51
CA VAL A 249 29.38 7.46 15.01
C VAL A 249 28.06 7.14 14.30
N ILE A 250 26.96 7.17 15.04
CA ILE A 250 25.61 7.00 14.50
C ILE A 250 24.91 8.36 14.57
N CYS A 251 24.39 8.84 13.45
CA CYS A 251 23.67 10.12 13.42
C CYS A 251 22.41 10.06 14.31
N PRO A 252 22.20 11.02 15.23
CA PRO A 252 21.05 11.01 16.14
C PRO A 252 19.71 11.24 15.44
N GLU A 253 19.69 11.85 14.25
CA GLU A 253 18.46 12.21 13.54
C GLU A 253 17.96 11.14 12.55
N CYS A 254 18.85 10.45 11.84
CA CYS A 254 18.47 9.40 10.86
C CYS A 254 18.93 7.98 11.23
N GLY A 255 19.81 7.81 12.21
CA GLY A 255 20.39 6.51 12.54
C GLY A 255 21.42 5.99 11.53
N THR A 256 21.84 6.79 10.54
CA THR A 256 22.89 6.42 9.58
C THR A 256 24.25 6.29 10.27
N TRP A 257 25.04 5.33 9.81
CA TRP A 257 26.35 4.99 10.34
C TRP A 257 27.46 5.74 9.58
N HIS A 258 28.39 6.34 10.33
CA HIS A 258 29.53 7.07 9.81
C HIS A 258 30.82 6.60 10.50
N HIS A 259 31.95 6.62 9.78
CA HIS A 259 33.25 6.57 10.44
C HIS A 259 33.49 7.87 11.22
N LYS A 260 34.15 7.79 12.38
CA LYS A 260 34.33 8.95 13.27
C LYS A 260 35.21 10.03 12.65
N ASP A 261 36.26 9.67 11.92
CA ASP A 261 37.10 10.60 11.15
C ASP A 261 36.27 11.43 10.16
N CYS A 262 35.40 10.78 9.39
CA CYS A 262 34.52 11.43 8.44
C CYS A 262 33.49 12.34 9.13
N TRP A 263 32.97 11.92 10.29
CA TRP A 263 32.04 12.72 11.10
C TRP A 263 32.72 13.96 11.72
N ASP A 264 33.92 13.80 12.28
CA ASP A 264 34.67 14.88 12.92
C ASP A 264 35.10 15.97 11.90
N ILE A 265 35.24 15.61 10.62
CA ILE A 265 35.48 16.55 9.51
C ILE A 265 34.20 17.30 9.09
N THR A 266 33.04 16.64 8.97
CA THR A 266 31.81 17.27 8.47
C THR A 266 30.94 17.92 9.56
N GLY A 267 31.16 17.57 10.83
CA GLY A 267 30.44 18.07 12.02
C GLY A 267 28.94 17.69 12.12
N SER A 268 28.34 17.21 11.04
CA SER A 268 26.90 16.95 10.88
C SER A 268 26.63 15.82 9.88
N CYS A 269 25.35 15.47 9.67
CA CYS A 269 24.90 14.49 8.68
C CYS A 269 24.27 15.18 7.47
N GLN A 270 24.75 14.87 6.26
CA GLN A 270 24.17 15.38 5.00
C GLN A 270 23.02 14.49 4.44
N VAL A 271 22.65 13.41 5.13
CA VAL A 271 21.57 12.52 4.68
C VAL A 271 20.22 13.17 4.99
N ALA A 272 19.55 13.69 3.96
CA ALA A 272 18.31 14.45 4.04
C ALA A 272 17.29 13.88 5.06
N HIS A 273 17.24 14.50 6.24
CA HIS A 273 16.38 14.07 7.33
C HIS A 273 14.91 14.28 6.97
N ARG A 274 14.08 13.26 7.21
CA ARG A 274 12.62 13.43 7.15
C ARG A 274 12.16 14.12 8.42
N HIS A 275 12.33 15.44 8.48
CA HIS A 275 11.62 16.27 9.44
C HIS A 275 10.14 15.87 9.41
N LYS A 276 9.61 15.49 10.58
CA LYS A 276 8.17 15.45 10.73
C LYS A 276 7.68 16.88 10.61
N LEU A 277 6.78 17.11 9.67
CA LEU A 277 5.84 18.22 9.76
C LEU A 277 4.84 17.79 10.84
N GLU A 278 4.98 18.37 12.03
CA GLU A 278 4.03 18.23 13.15
C GLU A 278 2.94 19.30 13.05
#